data_AF-A0A813J149-F1
#
_entry.id   AF-A0A813J149-F1
#
_cell.length_a   1.000
_cell.length_b   1.000
_cell.length_c   1.000
_cell.angle_alpha   90.00
_cell.angle_beta   90.00
_cell.angle_gamma   90.00
#
_symmetry.space_group_name_H-M   'P 1'
#
loop_
_entity.id
_entity.type
_entity.pdbx_description
1 polymer ?
#
loop_
_entity_poly.entity_id
_entity_poly.type
_entity_poly.pdbx_seq_one_letter_code
_entity_poly.pdbx_strand_id
1 'polypeptide(L)'
;MTSMAGTGSMAGTGFGGYATGGTGTGLRAVESDALIESSFRRLLASIETEREQIRGSWQRLQQDRDSTTEELERLRQETETWCYSEKTKVDGEWRRLDQLSEHMSAFWPPVTEVIQINCSGQIFTIPKTTLCGISGSVLSEMFSDDFIHEIPRDEQGRFFLDFNPQCFGIVVEYLRN
;
A
#
# COMPACT_ATOMS: atom_id res chain seq x y z
N MET A 1 24.61 -16.58 -33.73
CA MET A 1 25.09 -17.93 -33.36
C MET A 1 23.89 -18.84 -33.62
N THR A 2 23.87 -19.76 -34.58
CA THR A 2 24.87 -20.79 -34.86
C THR A 2 24.69 -21.29 -36.30
N SER A 3 25.81 -21.33 -37.01
CA SER A 3 26.04 -21.93 -38.32
C SER A 3 26.04 -23.46 -38.21
N MET A 4 25.56 -24.18 -39.23
CA MET A 4 26.09 -25.51 -39.55
C MET A 4 26.15 -25.72 -41.06
N ALA A 5 27.33 -25.43 -41.61
CA ALA A 5 27.84 -26.02 -42.83
C ALA A 5 28.42 -27.42 -42.51
N GLY A 6 28.16 -28.40 -43.37
CA GLY A 6 28.74 -29.75 -43.28
C GLY A 6 29.25 -30.18 -44.64
N THR A 7 30.58 -30.12 -44.80
CA THR A 7 31.36 -30.62 -45.93
C THR A 7 31.61 -32.13 -45.78
N GLY A 8 31.72 -32.86 -46.89
CA GLY A 8 32.04 -34.30 -46.87
C GLY A 8 32.39 -34.83 -48.25
N SER A 9 33.66 -34.66 -48.62
CA SER A 9 34.32 -35.18 -49.82
C SER A 9 34.65 -36.67 -49.67
N MET A 10 34.46 -37.48 -50.72
CA MET A 10 35.31 -38.65 -51.00
C MET A 10 35.41 -38.90 -52.51
N ALA A 11 36.66 -38.96 -52.95
CA ALA A 11 37.09 -39.25 -54.31
C ALA A 11 37.25 -40.77 -54.53
N GLY A 12 37.18 -41.20 -55.80
CA GLY A 12 37.82 -42.44 -56.23
C GLY A 12 37.25 -43.08 -57.49
N THR A 13 38.00 -42.93 -58.60
CA THR A 13 38.24 -43.90 -59.69
C THR A 13 37.01 -44.46 -60.45
N GLY A 14 36.90 -44.45 -61.77
CA GLY A 14 37.89 -44.46 -62.85
C GLY A 14 37.40 -45.44 -63.93
N PHE A 15 37.74 -45.15 -65.18
CA PHE A 15 37.59 -45.97 -66.40
C PHE A 15 36.23 -46.09 -67.11
N GLY A 16 36.22 -45.56 -68.34
CA GLY A 16 36.03 -46.41 -69.51
C GLY A 16 34.76 -46.21 -70.33
N GLY A 17 34.94 -45.90 -71.62
CA GLY A 17 34.07 -46.46 -72.67
C GLY A 17 33.15 -45.49 -73.39
N TYR A 18 33.55 -45.18 -74.62
CA TYR A 18 32.79 -44.59 -75.72
C TYR A 18 31.34 -45.07 -75.84
N ALA A 19 30.39 -44.17 -76.14
CA ALA A 19 29.49 -44.30 -77.30
C ALA A 19 28.54 -43.08 -77.42
N THR A 20 28.50 -42.59 -78.65
CA THR A 20 27.54 -41.66 -79.24
C THR A 20 26.09 -42.18 -79.18
N GLY A 21 25.13 -41.29 -78.95
CA GLY A 21 23.71 -41.58 -79.19
C GLY A 21 22.76 -40.61 -78.50
N GLY A 22 22.28 -39.61 -79.24
CA GLY A 22 21.26 -38.67 -78.76
C GLY A 22 19.87 -39.30 -78.64
N THR A 23 18.95 -38.51 -78.07
CA THR A 23 17.52 -38.74 -77.80
C THR A 23 17.19 -39.40 -76.44
N GLY A 24 17.05 -38.56 -75.40
CA GLY A 24 16.58 -38.98 -74.07
C GLY A 24 16.54 -37.87 -73.00
N THR A 25 17.11 -36.69 -73.27
CA THR A 25 17.30 -35.62 -72.29
C THR A 25 16.10 -34.70 -72.06
N GLY A 26 15.17 -34.59 -73.03
CA GLY A 26 14.04 -33.67 -72.94
C GLY A 26 12.94 -34.09 -71.95
N LEU A 27 12.63 -35.39 -71.87
CA LEU A 27 11.55 -35.90 -71.00
C LEU A 27 11.91 -35.84 -69.50
N ARG A 28 13.16 -36.16 -69.14
CA ARG A 28 13.64 -36.07 -67.74
C ARG A 28 13.73 -34.64 -67.23
N ALA A 29 14.10 -33.69 -68.08
CA ALA A 29 14.14 -32.27 -67.72
C ALA A 29 12.73 -31.73 -67.47
N VAL A 30 11.76 -32.09 -68.32
CA VAL A 30 10.35 -31.70 -68.16
C VAL A 30 9.70 -32.34 -66.93
N GLU A 31 10.01 -33.61 -66.62
CA GLU A 31 9.55 -34.24 -65.36
C GLU A 31 10.16 -33.58 -64.12
N SER A 32 11.45 -33.21 -64.17
CA SER A 32 12.12 -32.48 -63.08
C SER A 32 11.53 -31.09 -62.87
N ASP A 33 11.27 -30.34 -63.94
CA ASP A 33 10.63 -29.03 -63.86
C ASP A 33 9.19 -29.13 -63.36
N ALA A 34 8.43 -30.13 -63.79
CA ALA A 34 7.08 -30.39 -63.28
C ALA A 34 7.07 -30.76 -61.79
N LEU A 35 8.05 -31.54 -61.32
CA LEU A 35 8.23 -31.87 -59.91
C LEU A 35 8.60 -30.63 -59.08
N ILE A 36 9.48 -29.76 -59.60
CA ILE A 36 9.85 -28.49 -58.97
C ILE A 36 8.64 -27.55 -58.89
N GLU A 37 7.88 -27.42 -59.98
CA GLU A 37 6.63 -26.65 -60.03
C GLU A 37 5.61 -27.16 -59.00
N SER A 38 5.46 -28.48 -58.86
CA SER A 38 4.55 -29.11 -57.89
C SER A 38 4.97 -28.90 -56.43
N SER A 39 6.28 -28.91 -56.16
CA SER A 39 6.82 -28.71 -54.81
C SER A 39 6.73 -27.24 -54.39
N PHE A 40 6.96 -26.31 -55.31
CA PHE A 40 6.76 -24.87 -55.09
C PHE A 40 5.29 -24.54 -54.81
N ARG A 41 4.35 -25.11 -55.58
CA ARG A 41 2.90 -24.94 -55.33
C ARG A 41 2.47 -25.47 -53.96
N ARG A 42 3.00 -26.63 -53.55
CA ARG A 42 2.73 -27.20 -52.22
C ARG A 42 3.31 -26.32 -51.10
N LEU A 43 4.50 -25.78 -51.29
CA LEU A 43 5.12 -24.86 -50.33
C LEU A 43 4.32 -23.56 -50.19
N LEU A 44 3.90 -22.95 -51.31
CA LEU A 44 3.05 -21.75 -51.27
C LEU A 44 1.72 -22.01 -50.56
N ALA A 45 1.08 -23.15 -50.82
CA ALA A 45 -0.12 -23.55 -50.11
C ALA A 45 0.14 -23.70 -48.61
N SER A 46 1.27 -24.32 -48.21
CA SER A 46 1.67 -24.45 -46.81
C SER A 46 1.88 -23.09 -46.14
N ILE A 47 2.61 -22.19 -46.78
CA ILE A 47 2.87 -20.83 -46.27
C ILE A 47 1.55 -20.05 -46.12
N GLU A 48 0.63 -20.18 -47.07
CA GLU A 48 -0.67 -19.52 -47.01
C GLU A 48 -1.52 -20.08 -45.85
N THR A 49 -1.49 -21.41 -45.62
CA THR A 49 -2.16 -22.01 -44.46
C THR A 49 -1.56 -21.58 -43.13
N GLU A 50 -0.23 -21.52 -43.02
CA GLU A 50 0.46 -21.06 -41.80
C GLU A 50 0.17 -19.58 -41.54
N ARG A 51 0.15 -18.74 -42.60
CA ARG A 51 -0.21 -17.33 -42.48
C ARG A 51 -1.62 -17.15 -41.91
N GLU A 52 -2.58 -17.94 -42.38
CA GLU A 52 -3.95 -17.87 -41.89
C GLU A 52 -4.08 -18.39 -40.44
N GLN A 53 -3.33 -19.43 -40.08
CA GLN A 53 -3.23 -19.90 -38.70
C GLN A 53 -2.63 -18.84 -37.77
N ILE A 54 -1.58 -18.15 -38.21
CA ILE A 54 -0.94 -17.07 -37.44
C ILE A 54 -1.93 -15.92 -37.25
N ARG A 55 -2.66 -15.52 -38.30
CA ARG A 55 -3.70 -14.48 -38.20
C ARG A 55 -4.80 -14.85 -37.21
N GLY A 56 -5.34 -16.07 -37.33
CA GLY A 56 -6.38 -16.55 -36.41
C GLY A 56 -5.88 -16.61 -34.96
N SER A 57 -4.63 -17.05 -34.75
CA SER A 57 -4.02 -17.10 -33.42
C SER A 57 -3.79 -15.70 -32.85
N TRP A 58 -3.31 -14.77 -33.67
CA TRP A 58 -3.11 -13.38 -33.27
C TRP A 58 -4.44 -12.69 -32.92
N GLN A 59 -5.49 -12.93 -33.70
CA GLN A 59 -6.81 -12.37 -33.43
C GLN A 59 -7.40 -12.88 -32.10
N ARG A 60 -7.23 -14.16 -31.78
CA ARG A 60 -7.62 -14.72 -30.47
C ARG A 60 -6.82 -14.08 -29.34
N LEU A 61 -5.50 -13.98 -29.48
CA LEU A 61 -4.65 -13.35 -28.47
C LEU A 61 -5.02 -11.88 -28.25
N GLN A 62 -5.34 -11.16 -29.32
CA GLN A 62 -5.80 -9.78 -29.25
C GLN A 62 -7.12 -9.70 -28.49
N GLN A 63 -8.08 -10.57 -28.83
CA GLN A 63 -9.38 -10.61 -28.16
C GLN A 63 -9.25 -10.97 -26.67
N ASP A 64 -8.42 -11.95 -26.33
CA ASP A 64 -8.18 -12.36 -24.94
C ASP A 64 -7.52 -11.22 -24.15
N ARG A 65 -6.55 -10.54 -24.76
CA ARG A 65 -5.90 -9.36 -24.16
C ARG A 65 -6.93 -8.26 -23.92
N ASP A 66 -7.73 -7.92 -24.92
CA ASP A 66 -8.71 -6.84 -24.84
C ASP A 66 -9.76 -7.15 -23.77
N SER A 67 -10.27 -8.40 -23.74
CA SER A 67 -11.18 -8.88 -22.70
C SER A 67 -10.56 -8.80 -21.30
N THR A 68 -9.29 -9.19 -21.16
CA THR A 68 -8.59 -9.12 -19.87
C THR A 68 -8.39 -7.68 -19.43
N THR A 69 -8.05 -6.78 -20.36
CA THR A 69 -7.89 -5.35 -20.04
C THR A 69 -9.21 -4.71 -19.60
N GLU A 70 -10.32 -5.02 -20.27
CA GLU A 70 -11.65 -4.53 -19.90
C GLU A 70 -12.07 -5.04 -18.51
N GLU A 71 -11.81 -6.31 -18.20
CA GLU A 71 -12.10 -6.88 -16.88
C GLU A 71 -11.27 -6.21 -15.77
N LEU A 72 -9.97 -5.98 -16.02
CA LEU A 72 -9.11 -5.27 -15.07
C LEU A 72 -9.56 -3.82 -14.84
N GLU A 73 -9.94 -3.10 -15.89
CA GLU A 73 -10.46 -1.74 -15.77
C GLU A 73 -11.76 -1.70 -14.96
N ARG A 74 -12.66 -2.66 -15.20
CA ARG A 74 -13.89 -2.80 -14.45
C ARG A 74 -13.63 -3.07 -12.97
N LEU A 75 -12.80 -4.06 -12.64
CA LEU A 75 -12.45 -4.38 -11.26
C LEU A 75 -11.79 -3.20 -10.54
N ARG A 76 -10.92 -2.46 -11.24
CA ARG A 76 -10.32 -1.24 -10.71
C ARG A 76 -11.38 -0.19 -10.36
N GLN A 77 -12.32 0.08 -11.26
CA GLN A 77 -13.40 1.04 -11.03
C GLN A 77 -14.33 0.62 -9.87
N GLU A 78 -14.71 -0.66 -9.83
CA GLU A 78 -15.52 -1.22 -8.74
C GLU A 78 -14.78 -1.07 -7.39
N THR A 79 -13.48 -1.35 -7.35
CA THR A 79 -12.66 -1.19 -6.15
C THR A 79 -12.54 0.28 -5.73
N GLU A 80 -12.30 1.20 -6.67
CA GLU A 80 -12.17 2.63 -6.38
C GLU A 80 -13.47 3.22 -5.84
N THR A 81 -14.61 2.86 -6.43
CA THR A 81 -15.93 3.30 -5.98
C THR A 81 -16.26 2.76 -4.59
N TRP A 82 -15.93 1.50 -4.32
CA TRP A 82 -16.08 0.90 -3.00
C TRP A 82 -15.22 1.62 -1.95
N CYS A 83 -13.93 1.82 -2.23
CA CYS A 83 -13.01 2.52 -1.32
C CYS A 83 -13.48 3.94 -0.99
N TYR A 84 -13.98 4.67 -2.00
CA TYR A 84 -14.53 6.01 -1.80
C TYR A 84 -15.79 5.98 -0.93
N SER A 85 -16.71 5.05 -1.19
CA SER A 85 -17.91 4.88 -0.37
C SER A 85 -17.56 4.51 1.07
N GLU A 86 -16.57 3.65 1.30
CA GLU A 86 -16.23 3.21 2.65
C GLU A 86 -15.52 4.32 3.43
N LYS A 87 -14.61 5.05 2.76
CA LYS A 87 -13.96 6.23 3.34
C LYS A 87 -14.97 7.28 3.79
N THR A 88 -15.97 7.58 2.96
CA THR A 88 -17.00 8.58 3.32
C THR A 88 -17.85 8.16 4.53
N LYS A 89 -18.13 6.87 4.70
CA LYS A 89 -18.79 6.35 5.91
C LYS A 89 -17.91 6.53 7.14
N VAL A 90 -16.66 6.10 7.06
CA VAL A 90 -15.68 6.21 8.15
C VAL A 90 -15.49 7.67 8.57
N ASP A 91 -15.32 8.59 7.61
CA ASP A 91 -15.22 10.03 7.88
C ASP A 91 -16.48 10.59 8.57
N GLY A 92 -17.66 10.05 8.25
CA GLY A 92 -18.92 10.40 8.90
C GLY A 92 -18.98 9.93 10.35
N GLU A 93 -18.57 8.69 10.62
CA GLU A 93 -18.50 8.12 11.96
C GLU A 93 -17.49 8.87 12.85
N TRP A 94 -16.29 9.20 12.32
CA TRP A 94 -15.29 9.99 13.04
C TRP A 94 -15.83 11.36 13.45
N ARG A 95 -16.52 12.07 12.55
CA ARG A 95 -17.14 13.36 12.90
C ARG A 95 -18.17 13.24 14.01
N ARG A 96 -18.94 12.15 14.06
CA ARG A 96 -19.89 11.89 15.15
C ARG A 96 -19.16 11.65 16.46
N LEU A 97 -18.07 10.86 16.43
CA LEU A 97 -17.25 10.60 17.59
C LEU A 97 -16.59 11.88 18.12
N ASP A 98 -16.07 12.73 17.23
CA ASP A 98 -15.49 14.02 17.61
C ASP A 98 -16.51 14.92 18.30
N GLN A 99 -17.72 15.05 17.73
CA GLN A 99 -18.81 15.81 18.34
C GLN A 99 -19.20 15.27 19.72
N LEU A 100 -19.27 13.95 19.87
CA LEU A 100 -19.55 13.33 21.16
C LEU A 100 -18.40 13.57 22.15
N SER A 101 -17.16 13.47 21.70
CA SER A 101 -15.96 13.72 22.50
C SER A 101 -15.90 15.18 22.98
N GLU A 102 -16.20 16.15 22.10
CA GLU A 102 -16.31 17.57 22.48
C GLU A 102 -17.42 17.80 23.49
N HIS A 103 -18.56 17.14 23.31
CA HIS A 103 -19.64 17.21 24.29
C HIS A 103 -19.18 16.62 25.62
N MET A 104 -18.60 15.43 25.63
CA MET A 104 -18.13 14.77 26.86
C MET A 104 -17.02 15.56 27.55
N SER A 105 -16.09 16.20 26.82
CA SER A 105 -15.03 17.01 27.42
C SER A 105 -15.55 18.29 28.08
N ALA A 106 -16.67 18.84 27.59
CA ALA A 106 -17.36 19.94 28.25
C ALA A 106 -18.01 19.53 29.59
N PHE A 107 -18.48 18.27 29.70
CA PHE A 107 -19.07 17.74 30.93
C PHE A 107 -18.03 17.18 31.92
N TRP A 108 -16.92 16.67 31.41
CA TRP A 108 -15.83 16.10 32.19
C TRP A 108 -14.51 16.77 31.79
N PRO A 109 -14.13 17.87 32.47
CA PRO A 109 -12.83 18.47 32.24
C PRO A 109 -11.74 17.42 32.48
N PRO A 110 -10.59 17.52 31.77
CA PRO A 110 -9.52 16.54 31.86
C PRO A 110 -9.16 16.29 33.31
N VAL A 111 -9.07 15.00 33.67
CA VAL A 111 -8.86 14.44 35.02
C VAL A 111 -8.11 15.44 35.89
N THR A 112 -8.83 16.02 36.86
CA THR A 112 -8.24 16.99 37.76
C THR A 112 -7.16 16.27 38.57
N GLU A 113 -5.89 16.64 38.33
CA GLU A 113 -4.77 16.05 39.03
C GLU A 113 -5.00 16.19 40.54
N VAL A 114 -5.15 15.07 41.25
CA VAL A 114 -5.33 15.09 42.70
C VAL A 114 -3.95 15.14 43.34
N ILE A 115 -3.69 16.21 44.10
CA ILE A 115 -2.42 16.43 44.77
C ILE A 115 -2.54 16.26 46.28
N GLN A 116 -1.45 15.83 46.90
CA GLN A 116 -1.33 15.71 48.35
C GLN A 116 -0.46 16.84 48.89
N ILE A 117 -0.98 17.54 49.89
CA ILE A 117 -0.33 18.66 50.55
C ILE A 117 -0.16 18.34 52.02
N ASN A 118 1.06 18.44 52.51
CA ASN A 118 1.41 18.46 53.93
C ASN A 118 1.42 19.91 54.42
N CYS A 119 0.39 20.30 55.15
CA CYS A 119 0.27 21.60 55.79
C CYS A 119 0.71 21.45 57.24
N SER A 120 1.96 21.84 57.54
CA SER A 120 2.58 21.77 58.88
C SER A 120 2.28 20.50 59.68
N GLY A 121 2.27 19.34 59.03
CA GLY A 121 2.04 18.00 59.62
C GLY A 121 0.65 17.39 59.34
N GLN A 122 -0.31 18.16 58.84
CA GLN A 122 -1.64 17.67 58.45
C GLN A 122 -1.73 17.46 56.94
N ILE A 123 -2.19 16.29 56.52
CA ILE A 123 -2.25 15.91 55.10
C ILE A 123 -3.62 16.25 54.52
N PHE A 124 -3.63 16.98 53.41
CA PHE A 124 -4.81 17.28 52.62
C PHE A 124 -4.69 16.63 51.24
N THR A 125 -5.78 16.03 50.76
CA THR A 125 -5.90 15.50 49.39
C THR A 125 -6.92 16.33 48.65
N ILE A 126 -6.48 17.06 47.63
CA ILE A 126 -7.27 18.11 46.98
C ILE A 126 -7.02 18.06 45.47
N PRO A 127 -8.07 18.18 44.63
CA PRO A 127 -7.88 18.41 43.19
C PRO A 127 -7.12 19.71 42.93
N LYS A 128 -6.13 19.70 42.04
CA LYS A 128 -5.36 20.90 41.62
C LYS A 128 -6.29 22.03 41.16
N THR A 129 -7.39 21.69 40.48
CA THR A 129 -8.41 22.65 40.05
C THR A 129 -9.08 23.41 41.19
N THR A 130 -9.22 22.82 42.37
CA THR A 130 -9.79 23.49 43.54
C THR A 130 -8.83 24.57 44.06
N LEU A 131 -7.52 24.32 44.07
CA LEU A 131 -6.53 25.31 44.50
C LEU A 131 -6.34 26.42 43.47
N CYS A 132 -6.46 26.09 42.19
CA CYS A 132 -6.44 27.04 41.08
C CYS A 132 -7.82 27.63 40.75
N GLY A 133 -8.84 27.39 41.58
CA GLY A 133 -10.23 27.79 41.29
C GLY A 133 -10.45 29.30 41.27
N ILE A 134 -9.61 30.05 41.99
CA ILE A 134 -9.63 31.52 42.01
C ILE A 134 -8.36 32.04 41.34
N SER A 135 -8.48 32.48 40.09
CA SER A 135 -7.40 33.09 39.32
C SER A 135 -6.82 34.32 40.04
N GLY A 136 -5.49 34.41 40.12
CA GLY A 136 -4.79 35.51 40.81
C GLY A 136 -4.75 35.39 42.34
N SER A 137 -5.24 34.29 42.91
CA SER A 137 -4.95 33.95 44.30
C SER A 137 -3.53 33.39 44.43
N VAL A 138 -2.94 33.54 45.62
CA VAL A 138 -1.61 33.00 45.93
C VAL A 138 -1.56 31.49 45.69
N LEU A 139 -2.61 30.75 46.06
CA LEU A 139 -2.68 29.30 45.83
C LEU A 139 -2.75 28.97 44.33
N SER A 140 -3.49 29.74 43.54
CA SER A 140 -3.54 29.56 42.09
C SER A 140 -2.19 29.81 41.42
N GLU A 141 -1.42 30.79 41.89
CA GLU A 141 -0.08 31.08 41.37
C GLU A 141 0.91 30.00 41.81
N MET A 142 0.93 29.62 43.08
CA MET A 142 1.83 28.58 43.59
C MET A 142 1.64 27.24 42.87
N PHE A 143 0.39 26.82 42.66
CA PHE A 143 0.07 25.54 41.99
C PHE A 143 -0.11 25.66 40.47
N SER A 144 0.30 26.78 39.87
CA SER A 144 0.40 26.92 38.41
C SER A 144 1.58 26.12 37.86
N ASP A 145 1.53 25.77 36.58
CA ASP A 145 2.58 24.95 35.94
C ASP A 145 3.97 25.60 35.97
N ASP A 146 4.02 26.94 36.07
CA ASP A 146 5.27 27.71 36.11
C ASP A 146 5.97 27.63 37.48
N PHE A 147 5.20 27.63 38.59
CA PHE A 147 5.75 27.74 39.95
C PHE A 147 5.64 26.46 40.80
N ILE A 148 4.89 25.45 40.34
CA ILE A 148 4.69 24.20 41.10
C ILE A 148 6.01 23.47 41.41
N HIS A 149 7.04 23.69 40.60
CA HIS A 149 8.37 23.13 40.78
C HIS A 149 9.16 23.79 41.93
N GLU A 150 8.77 24.98 42.35
CA GLU A 150 9.43 25.73 43.43
C GLU A 150 8.87 25.38 44.82
N ILE A 151 7.71 24.72 44.89
CA ILE A 151 7.09 24.32 46.16
C ILE A 151 7.92 23.19 46.79
N PRO A 152 8.37 23.34 48.05
CA PRO A 152 9.09 22.28 48.76
C PRO A 152 8.26 21.00 48.87
N ARG A 153 8.95 19.85 48.93
CA ARG A 153 8.31 18.55 49.17
C ARG A 153 8.83 17.93 50.45
N ASP A 154 7.96 17.19 51.13
CA ASP A 154 8.35 16.41 52.30
C ASP A 154 9.03 15.09 51.91
N GLU A 155 9.46 14.32 52.91
CA GLU A 155 10.13 13.02 52.73
C GLU A 155 9.30 11.98 51.94
N GLN A 156 7.97 12.17 51.88
CA GLN A 156 7.05 11.31 51.14
C GLN A 156 6.71 11.89 49.75
N GLY A 157 7.35 12.99 49.35
CA GLY A 157 7.16 13.63 48.04
C GLY A 157 5.89 14.47 47.92
N ARG A 158 5.21 14.78 49.04
CA ARG A 158 4.00 15.63 49.08
C ARG A 158 4.40 17.10 49.16
N PHE A 159 3.60 17.99 48.60
CA PHE A 159 3.86 19.43 48.68
C PHE A 159 3.80 19.91 50.12
N PHE A 160 4.82 20.63 50.58
CA PHE A 160 4.90 21.12 51.94
C PHE A 160 4.55 22.62 51.99
N LEU A 161 3.56 22.95 52.82
CA LEU A 161 3.15 24.33 53.10
C LEU A 161 3.25 24.61 54.59
N ASP A 162 3.93 25.70 54.94
CA ASP A 162 4.04 26.17 56.34
C ASP A 162 2.89 27.11 56.70
N PHE A 163 1.67 26.57 56.70
CA PHE A 163 0.46 27.29 57.09
C PHE A 163 -0.20 26.62 58.30
N ASN A 164 -1.02 27.38 59.02
CA ASN A 164 -1.85 26.80 60.07
C ASN A 164 -2.87 25.82 59.44
N PRO A 165 -2.86 24.53 59.83
CA PRO A 165 -3.72 23.51 59.22
C PRO A 165 -5.22 23.78 59.38
N GLN A 166 -5.63 24.38 60.49
CA GLN A 166 -7.04 24.70 60.77
C GLN A 166 -7.54 25.80 59.83
N CYS A 167 -6.74 26.86 59.65
CA CYS A 167 -7.06 27.94 58.72
C CYS A 167 -7.06 27.45 57.28
N PHE A 168 -6.05 26.65 56.90
CA PHE A 168 -5.96 26.08 55.56
C PHE A 168 -7.17 25.19 55.24
N GLY A 169 -7.63 24.38 56.21
CA GLY A 169 -8.84 23.58 56.06
C GLY A 169 -10.09 24.41 55.73
N ILE A 170 -10.27 25.56 56.36
CA ILE A 170 -11.39 26.48 56.07
C ILE A 170 -11.29 27.04 54.64
N VAL A 171 -10.08 27.42 54.21
CA VAL A 171 -9.84 27.91 52.84
C VAL A 171 -10.15 26.81 51.81
N VAL A 172 -9.70 25.59 52.05
CA VAL A 172 -9.97 24.44 51.16
C VAL A 172 -11.47 24.16 51.08
N GLU A 173 -12.17 24.21 52.20
CA GLU A 173 -13.62 24.02 52.24
C GLU A 173 -14.36 25.15 51.50
N TYR A 174 -13.87 26.39 51.61
CA TYR A 174 -14.40 27.52 50.84
C TYR A 174 -14.17 27.34 49.34
N LEU A 175 -13.00 26.85 48.92
CA LEU A 175 -12.68 26.63 47.50
C LEU A 175 -13.43 25.44 46.86
N ARG A 176 -13.99 24.54 47.68
CA ARG A 176 -14.77 23.40 47.20
C ARG A 176 -16.24 23.72 46.89
N ASN A 177 -16.76 24.81 47.45
CA ASN A 177 -18.18 25.22 47.36
C ASN A 177 -18.32 26.49 46.49
#